data_AF-A0A949X1I5-F1
#
_entry.id   AF-A0A949X1I5-F1
#
_cell.length_a   1.000
_cell.length_b   1.000
_cell.length_c   1.000
_cell.angle_alpha   90.00
_cell.angle_beta   90.00
_cell.angle_gamma   90.00
#
_symmetry.space_group_name_H-M   'P 1'
#
loop_
_entity.id
_entity.type
_entity.pdbx_description
1 polymer ?
#
loop_
_entity_poly.entity_id
_entity_poly.type
_entity_poly.pdbx_seq_one_letter_code
_entity_poly.pdbx_strand_id
1 'polypeptide(L)'
;MPAWPQSLKHEYRVFHPINSHGTTWLRESDLVFVQDRPYAILSWSHDARGDHPNTWCELNPVMLKHERTDGPVYRYEGELQDPAS
;
A
#
# COMPACT_ATOMS: atom_id res chain seq x y z
N MET A 1 4.01 -15.84 1.66
CA MET A 1 3.25 -14.82 0.91
C MET A 1 1.86 -14.72 1.52
N PRO A 2 1.32 -13.51 1.75
CA PRO A 2 -0.01 -13.36 2.33
C PRO A 2 -1.07 -14.01 1.44
N ALA A 3 -2.08 -14.64 2.05
CA ALA A 3 -3.23 -15.15 1.33
C ALA A 3 -4.17 -13.98 1.04
N TRP A 4 -4.10 -13.42 -0.17
CA TRP A 4 -4.93 -12.30 -0.58
C TRP A 4 -6.41 -12.71 -0.66
N PRO A 5 -7.34 -11.88 -0.16
CA PRO A 5 -8.77 -12.06 -0.40
C PRO A 5 -9.09 -12.08 -1.90
N GLN A 6 -10.09 -12.87 -2.30
CA GLN A 6 -10.56 -12.91 -3.69
C GLN A 6 -11.15 -11.58 -4.17
N SER A 7 -11.64 -10.75 -3.25
CA SER A 7 -12.10 -9.41 -3.53
C SER A 7 -11.41 -8.46 -2.57
N LEU A 8 -10.43 -7.72 -3.10
CA LEU A 8 -9.83 -6.60 -2.39
C LEU A 8 -10.64 -5.35 -2.70
N LYS A 9 -11.01 -4.63 -1.65
CA LYS A 9 -11.72 -3.36 -1.79
C LYS A 9 -10.72 -2.22 -1.80
N HIS A 10 -10.76 -1.40 -2.84
CA HIS A 10 -9.97 -0.17 -2.97
C HIS A 10 -10.61 0.97 -2.16
N GLU A 11 -10.90 0.72 -0.89
CA GLU A 11 -11.61 1.67 -0.01
C GLU A 11 -10.66 2.67 0.65
N TYR A 12 -9.39 2.28 0.85
CA TYR A 12 -8.40 3.10 1.55
C TYR A 12 -7.22 3.47 0.66
N ARG A 13 -6.65 4.64 0.92
CA ARG A 13 -5.49 5.18 0.21
C ARG A 13 -4.41 5.55 1.20
N VAL A 14 -3.15 5.42 0.80
CA VAL A 14 -2.01 5.83 1.62
C VAL A 14 -1.03 6.67 0.81
N PHE A 15 -0.65 7.82 1.36
CA PHE A 15 0.49 8.60 0.90
C PHE A 15 1.74 8.12 1.62
N HIS A 16 2.78 7.76 0.86
CA HIS A 16 4.04 7.26 1.41
C HIS A 16 5.25 7.80 0.63
N PRO A 17 6.35 8.13 1.31
CA PRO A 17 7.65 8.31 0.68
C PRO A 17 8.18 6.97 0.13
N ILE A 18 8.63 6.95 -1.12
CA ILE A 18 9.28 5.80 -1.75
C ILE A 18 10.63 6.21 -2.35
N ASN A 19 11.70 5.52 -1.96
CA ASN A 19 13.04 5.70 -2.50
C ASN A 19 13.22 4.83 -3.74
N SER A 20 13.45 5.47 -4.88
CA SER A 20 13.79 4.82 -6.15
C SER A 20 15.13 5.36 -6.64
N HIS A 21 16.13 4.49 -6.75
CA HIS A 21 17.50 4.83 -7.15
C HIS A 21 18.11 6.04 -6.43
N GLY A 22 17.90 6.16 -5.12
CA GLY A 22 18.46 7.24 -4.29
C GLY A 22 17.69 8.55 -4.34
N THR A 23 16.53 8.58 -5.01
CA THR A 23 15.60 9.72 -4.98
C THR A 23 14.30 9.32 -4.29
N THR A 24 13.89 10.08 -3.28
CA THR A 24 12.63 9.85 -2.56
C THR A 24 11.49 10.65 -3.18
N TRP A 25 10.41 9.96 -3.52
CA TRP A 25 9.18 10.52 -4.09
C TRP A 25 8.01 10.33 -3.13
N LEU A 26 7.09 11.29 -3.08
CA LEU A 26 5.81 11.07 -2.42
C LEU A 26 4.85 10.38 -3.40
N ARG A 27 4.36 9.20 -3.03
CA ARG A 27 3.47 8.39 -3.86
C ARG A 27 2.16 8.11 -3.14
N GLU A 28 1.09 8.05 -3.91
CA GLU A 28 -0.21 7.56 -3.46
C GLU A 28 -0.40 6.10 -3.89
N SER A 29 -0.94 5.26 -3.01
CA SER A 29 -1.20 3.84 -3.30
C SER A 29 -2.46 3.37 -2.60
N ASP A 30 -3.02 2.27 -3.08
CA ASP A 30 -4.12 1.62 -2.37
C ASP A 30 -3.59 1.02 -1.08
N LEU A 31 -4.36 1.19 -0.01
CA LEU A 31 -4.09 0.60 1.29
C LEU A 31 -5.07 -0.53 1.52
N VAL A 32 -4.53 -1.69 1.86
CA VAL A 32 -5.33 -2.88 2.13
C VAL A 32 -4.94 -3.44 3.48
N PHE A 33 -5.92 -3.87 4.26
CA PHE A 33 -5.70 -4.60 5.51
C PHE A 33 -5.99 -6.09 5.28
N VAL A 34 -4.97 -6.94 5.46
CA VAL A 34 -5.11 -8.40 5.41
C VAL A 34 -4.73 -8.96 6.77
N GLN A 35 -5.67 -9.58 7.47
CA GLN A 35 -5.44 -10.11 8.82
C GLN A 35 -4.83 -9.04 9.76
N ASP A 36 -5.44 -7.85 9.78
CA ASP A 36 -4.99 -6.68 10.56
C ASP A 36 -3.61 -6.11 10.21
N ARG A 37 -2.99 -6.59 9.12
CA ARG A 37 -1.71 -6.06 8.61
C ARG A 37 -1.96 -5.10 7.45
N PRO A 38 -1.44 -3.87 7.52
CA PRO A 38 -1.57 -2.90 6.44
C PRO A 38 -0.55 -3.16 5.32
N TYR A 39 -1.02 -3.12 4.08
CA TYR A 39 -0.21 -3.26 2.89
C TYR A 39 -0.47 -2.09 1.94
N ALA A 40 0.60 -1.45 1.45
CA ALA A 40 0.52 -0.54 0.31
C ALA A 40 0.65 -1.35 -0.99
N ILE A 41 -0.34 -1.22 -1.88
CA ILE A 41 -0.34 -1.87 -3.19
C ILE A 41 0.28 -0.91 -4.21
N LEU A 42 1.49 -1.25 -4.65
CA LEU A 42 2.28 -0.43 -5.58
C LEU A 42 1.94 -0.71 -7.04
N SER A 43 1.47 -1.91 -7.36
CA SER A 43 0.92 -2.24 -8.67
C SER A 43 -0.10 -3.36 -8.58
N TRP A 44 -1.08 -3.31 -9.47
CA TRP A 44 -2.09 -4.35 -9.66
C TRP A 44 -1.77 -5.13 -10.94
N SER A 45 -2.09 -6.42 -10.92
CA SER A 45 -2.17 -7.26 -12.10
C SER A 45 -3.64 -7.56 -12.36
N HIS A 46 -4.00 -7.56 -13.64
CA HIS A 46 -5.37 -7.74 -14.12
C HIS A 46 -5.39 -8.99 -15.01
N ASP A 47 -6.07 -10.04 -14.56
CA ASP A 47 -6.22 -11.27 -15.33
C ASP A 47 -7.67 -11.76 -15.36
N ALA A 48 -7.91 -12.92 -15.98
CA ALA A 48 -9.26 -13.50 -16.11
C ALA A 48 -9.94 -13.85 -14.77
N ARG A 49 -9.19 -13.85 -13.65
CA ARG A 49 -9.67 -14.10 -12.29
C ARG A 49 -9.90 -12.79 -11.51
N GLY A 50 -9.55 -11.65 -12.09
CA GLY A 50 -9.74 -10.32 -11.53
C GLY A 50 -8.45 -9.65 -11.10
N ASP A 51 -8.63 -8.55 -10.36
CA ASP A 51 -7.53 -7.69 -9.92
C ASP A 51 -6.85 -8.30 -8.70
N HIS A 52 -5.53 -8.47 -8.78
CA HIS A 52 -4.72 -8.95 -7.67
C HIS A 52 -3.45 -8.12 -7.51
N PRO A 53 -2.93 -7.94 -6.29
CA PRO A 53 -1.68 -7.22 -6.08
C PRO A 53 -0.53 -7.90 -6.81
N ASN A 54 0.22 -7.14 -7.61
CA ASN A 54 1.43 -7.59 -8.29
C ASN A 54 2.70 -7.14 -7.55
N THR A 55 2.69 -5.91 -7.04
CA THR A 55 3.77 -5.38 -6.20
C THR A 55 3.16 -4.72 -4.99
N TRP A 56 3.66 -5.06 -3.81
CA TRP A 56 3.13 -4.55 -2.54
C TRP A 56 4.24 -4.48 -1.49
N CYS A 57 4.01 -3.65 -0.48
CA CYS A 57 4.86 -3.55 0.70
C CYS A 57 4.00 -3.66 1.96
N GLU A 58 4.43 -4.49 2.92
CA GLU A 58 3.86 -4.45 4.28
C GLU A 58 4.31 -3.16 4.96
N LEU A 59 3.36 -2.42 5.51
CA LEU A 59 3.63 -1.20 6.25
C LEU A 59 3.75 -1.50 7.74
N ASN A 60 4.58 -0.74 8.45
CA ASN A 60 4.55 -0.75 9.91
C ASN A 60 3.29 -0.02 10.41
N PRO A 61 2.34 -0.71 11.10
CA PRO A 61 1.11 -0.06 11.58
C PRO A 61 1.36 1.15 12.48
N VAL A 62 2.47 1.17 13.24
CA VAL A 62 2.81 2.27 14.15
C VAL A 62 3.12 3.57 13.41
N MET A 63 3.64 3.45 12.18
CA MET A 63 4.00 4.57 11.30
C MET A 63 2.85 4.98 10.37
N LEU A 64 1.72 4.28 10.43
CA LEU A 64 0.54 4.57 9.63
C LEU A 64 -0.39 5.50 10.40
N LYS A 65 -0.61 6.71 9.90
CA LYS A 65 -1.47 7.73 10.52
C LYS A 65 -2.65 8.02 9.62
N HIS A 66 -3.81 8.25 10.22
CA HIS A 66 -4.93 8.84 9.49
C HIS A 66 -4.59 10.27 9.09
N GLU A 67 -4.80 10.63 7.82
CA GLU A 67 -4.65 12.03 7.39
C GLU A 67 -5.76 12.91 7.99
N ARG A 68 -6.95 12.32 8.21
CA ARG A 68 -8.08 12.92 8.93
C ARG A 68 -8.68 11.87 9.85
N THR A 69 -9.17 12.29 11.03
CA THR A 69 -9.58 11.43 12.15
C THR A 69 -10.34 10.15 11.78
N ASP A 70 -11.23 10.18 10.78
CA ASP A 70 -11.95 8.99 10.26
C ASP A 70 -12.01 8.95 8.72
N GLY A 71 -10.99 9.49 8.04
CA GLY A 71 -10.93 9.52 6.57
C GLY A 71 -10.43 8.20 5.98
N PRO A 72 -10.79 7.89 4.71
CA PRO A 72 -10.26 6.73 3.99
C PRO A 72 -8.78 6.90 3.58
N VAL A 73 -8.17 8.03 3.92
CA VAL A 73 -6.81 8.40 3.51
C VAL A 73 -5.88 8.37 4.69
N TYR A 74 -4.77 7.67 4.50
CA TYR A 74 -3.69 7.53 5.45
C TYR A 74 -2.43 8.20 4.93
N ARG A 75 -1.54 8.52 5.86
CA ARG A 75 -0.16 8.91 5.61
C ARG A 75 0.75 7.93 6.30
N TYR A 76 1.73 7.43 5.56
CA TYR A 76 2.81 6.62 6.11
C TYR A 76 4.02 7.50 6.38
N GLU A 77 4.55 7.43 7.61
CA GLU A 77 5.68 8.25 8.06
C GLU A 77 7.04 7.56 7.85
N GLY A 78 7.06 6.27 7.50
CA GLY A 78 8.27 5.56 7.09
C GLY A 78 8.61 5.79 5.62
N GLU A 79 9.82 5.41 5.22
CA GLU A 79 10.23 5.36 3.81
C GLU A 79 10.12 3.93 3.30
N LEU A 80 9.51 3.75 2.12
CA LEU A 80 9.52 2.48 1.40
C LEU A 80 10.67 2.43 0.40
N GLN A 81 11.26 1.26 0.21
CA GLN A 81 12.19 1.03 -0.90
C GLN A 81 11.38 0.61 -2.13
N ASP A 82 11.68 1.19 -3.30
CA ASP A 82 11.10 0.73 -4.56
C ASP A 82 11.54 -0.71 -4.86
N PRO A 83 10.61 -1.68 -4.96
CA PRO A 83 10.96 -3.07 -5.26
C PRO A 83 11.54 -3.28 -6.66
N ALA A 84 11.42 -2.29 -7.55
CA ALA A 84 11.96 -2.32 -8.90
C ALA A 84 13.39 -1.73 -9.01
N SER A 85 13.94 -1.15 -7.94
CA SER A 85 15.30 -0.56 -7.90
C SER A 85 16.43 -1.57 -7.78
#